data_AF-A0A8T6EFJ3-F1
#
_entry.id   AF-A0A8T6EFJ3-F1
#
_cell.length_a   1.000
_cell.length_b   1.000
_cell.length_c   1.000
_cell.angle_alpha   90.00
_cell.angle_beta   90.00
_cell.angle_gamma   90.00
#
_symmetry.space_group_name_H-M   'P 1'
#
loop_
_entity.id
_entity.type
_entity.pdbx_description
1 polymer ?
#
loop_
_entity_poly.entity_id
_entity_poly.type
_entity_poly.pdbx_seq_one_letter_code
_entity_poly.pdbx_strand_id
1 'polypeptide(L)' 'MKVARHLAPRMFGGKNAKNLYESHYSEKLKNAEFSVFQKSYAYVLEHGMDVVNSDIQNFDILEENFLAAATSDEYIE' A
#
# COMPACT_ATOMS: atom_id res chain seq x y z
N MET A 1 6.36 -1.61 -1.85
CA MET A 1 5.96 -1.91 -3.24
C MET A 1 5.95 -3.42 -3.59
N LYS A 2 6.06 -4.36 -2.62
CA LYS A 2 5.93 -5.81 -2.88
C LYS A 2 4.59 -6.22 -3.51
N VAL A 3 3.49 -5.54 -3.14
CA VAL A 3 2.16 -5.79 -3.72
C VAL A 3 2.16 -5.57 -5.23
N ALA A 4 2.78 -4.48 -5.72
CA ALA A 4 2.88 -4.22 -7.16
C ALA A 4 3.59 -5.36 -7.91
N ARG A 5 4.59 -6.01 -7.30
CA ARG A 5 5.26 -7.18 -7.89
C ARG A 5 4.34 -8.40 -7.96
N HIS A 6 3.49 -8.61 -6.96
CA HIS A 6 2.52 -9.71 -6.99
C HIS A 6 1.42 -9.48 -8.04
N LEU A 7 0.95 -8.23 -8.19
CA LEU A 7 -0.09 -7.86 -9.13
C LEU A 7 0.39 -7.76 -10.59
N ALA A 8 1.65 -7.36 -10.81
CA ALA A 8 2.20 -7.15 -12.14
C ALA A 8 2.16 -8.41 -13.03
N PRO A 9 1.97 -8.24 -14.36
CA PRO A 9 2.06 -9.35 -15.30
C PRO A 9 3.43 -10.05 -15.26
N ARG A 10 3.45 -11.34 -15.61
CA ARG A 10 4.69 -12.14 -15.67
C ARG A 10 5.73 -11.56 -16.64
N MET A 11 5.28 -10.96 -17.74
CA MET A 11 6.15 -10.29 -18.73
C MET A 11 7.02 -9.19 -18.09
N PHE A 12 6.54 -8.54 -17.03
CA PHE A 12 7.29 -7.51 -16.30
C PHE A 12 7.98 -8.05 -15.04
N GLY A 13 8.10 -9.38 -14.90
CA GLY A 13 8.68 -10.04 -13.73
C GLY A 13 7.75 -10.11 -12.51
N GLY A 14 6.44 -10.01 -12.71
CA GLY A 14 5.43 -10.14 -11.65
C GLY A 14 4.80 -11.53 -11.55
N LYS A 15 3.89 -11.72 -10.57
CA LYS A 15 3.21 -13.00 -10.33
C LYS A 15 1.83 -13.11 -11.02
N ASN A 16 1.31 -12.02 -11.60
CA ASN A 16 -0.01 -11.92 -12.22
C ASN A 16 -1.17 -12.35 -11.27
N ALA A 17 -1.02 -12.10 -9.97
CA ALA A 17 -1.96 -12.53 -8.94
C ALA A 17 -2.98 -11.43 -8.61
N LYS A 18 -3.83 -11.09 -9.58
CA LYS A 18 -4.70 -9.90 -9.56
C LYS A 18 -5.68 -9.83 -8.38
N ASN A 19 -6.14 -10.97 -7.88
CA ASN A 19 -7.18 -11.04 -6.84
C ASN A 19 -6.61 -11.44 -5.46
N LEU A 20 -5.28 -11.48 -5.32
CA LEU A 20 -4.60 -12.02 -4.14
C LEU A 20 -5.00 -11.34 -2.82
N TYR A 21 -5.38 -10.06 -2.88
CA TYR A 21 -5.66 -9.24 -1.71
C TYR A 21 -7.13 -8.84 -1.58
N GLU A 22 -8.02 -9.31 -2.47
CA GLU A 22 -9.42 -8.88 -2.47
C GLU A 22 -10.12 -9.19 -1.14
N SER A 23 -9.74 -10.25 -0.44
CA SER A 23 -10.30 -10.60 0.88
C SER A 23 -10.07 -9.54 1.96
N HIS A 24 -9.06 -8.67 1.80
CA HIS A 24 -8.77 -7.59 2.74
C HIS A 24 -9.56 -6.31 2.44
N TYR A 25 -10.08 -6.17 1.23
CA TYR A 25 -10.77 -4.96 0.81
C TYR A 25 -12.20 -4.92 1.35
N SER A 26 -12.66 -3.72 1.69
CA SER A 26 -14.09 -3.48 1.96
C SER A 26 -14.93 -3.76 0.72
N GLU A 27 -16.22 -4.09 0.89
CA GLU A 27 -17.13 -4.29 -0.24
C GLU A 27 -17.22 -3.06 -1.16
N LYS A 28 -17.11 -1.85 -0.58
CA LYS A 28 -17.05 -0.61 -1.34
C LYS A 28 -15.81 -0.57 -2.24
N LEU A 29 -14.63 -0.90 -1.72
CA LEU A 29 -13.37 -0.88 -2.47
C LEU A 29 -13.29 -1.99 -3.52
N LYS A 30 -13.84 -3.18 -3.23
CA LYS A 30 -13.96 -4.28 -4.21
C LYS A 30 -14.76 -3.85 -5.44
N ASN A 31 -15.87 -3.16 -5.23
CA ASN A 31 -16.78 -2.72 -6.29
C ASN A 31 -16.39 -1.39 -6.96
N ALA A 32 -15.33 -0.71 -6.49
CA ALA A 32 -14.86 0.53 -7.10
C ALA A 32 -14.26 0.30 -8.50
N GLU A 33 -14.45 1.26 -9.41
CA GLU A 33 -13.84 1.29 -10.76
C GLU A 33 -12.36 1.70 -10.73
N PHE A 34 -11.58 1.00 -9.91
CA PHE A 34 -10.15 1.17 -9.78
C PHE A 34 -9.40 -0.04 -10.35
N SER A 35 -8.22 0.21 -10.91
CA SER A 35 -7.29 -0.88 -11.24
C SER A 35 -6.88 -1.63 -9.96
N VAL A 36 -6.43 -2.87 -10.11
CA VAL A 36 -5.93 -3.68 -8.98
C VAL A 36 -4.81 -2.97 -8.19
N PHE A 37 -3.99 -2.17 -8.87
CA PHE A 37 -2.95 -1.38 -8.25
C PHE A 37 -3.53 -0.22 -7.44
N GLN A 38 -4.49 0.52 -8.01
CA GLN A 38 -5.18 1.60 -7.30
C GLN A 38 -5.98 1.09 -6.10
N LYS A 39 -6.60 -0.09 -6.18
CA LYS A 39 -7.26 -0.72 -5.03
C LYS A 39 -6.26 -1.04 -3.92
N SER A 40 -5.10 -1.60 -4.25
CA SER A 40 -4.06 -1.85 -3.26
C SER A 40 -3.51 -0.57 -2.63
N TYR A 41 -3.42 0.51 -3.41
CA TYR A 41 -3.00 1.83 -2.93
C TYR A 41 -4.03 2.42 -1.96
N ALA A 42 -5.31 2.41 -2.35
CA ALA A 42 -6.41 2.91 -1.52
C ALA A 42 -6.53 2.14 -0.20
N TYR A 43 -6.36 0.82 -0.20
CA TYR A 43 -6.41 0.00 1.01
C TYR A 43 -5.38 0.46 2.07
N VAL A 44 -4.14 0.74 1.65
CA VAL A 44 -3.08 1.15 2.58
C VAL A 44 -3.38 2.54 3.16
N LEU A 45 -3.86 3.47 2.33
CA LEU A 45 -4.27 4.82 2.77
C LEU A 45 -5.46 4.80 3.73
N GLU A 46 -6.46 3.94 3.50
CA GLU A 46 -7.60 3.79 4.42
C GLU A 46 -7.16 3.36 5.83
N HIS A 47 -5.99 2.75 5.97
CA HIS A 47 -5.42 2.33 7.26
C HIS A 47 -4.41 3.33 7.83
N GLY A 48 -4.34 4.55 7.28
CA GLY A 48 -3.45 5.60 7.77
C GLY A 48 -1.96 5.32 7.51
N MET A 49 -1.65 4.37 6.63
CA MET A 49 -0.27 4.10 6.20
C MET A 49 -0.02 4.74 4.84
N ASP A 50 1.18 5.25 4.62
CA ASP A 50 1.65 5.54 3.27
C ASP A 50 2.27 4.29 2.62
N VAL A 51 2.47 4.36 1.30
CA VAL A 51 2.94 3.23 0.50
C VAL A 51 4.38 2.84 0.78
N VAL A 52 5.23 3.79 1.19
CA VAL A 52 6.62 3.51 1.54
C VAL A 52 6.65 2.70 2.83
N ASN A 53 5.92 3.16 3.84
CA ASN A 53 5.84 2.49 5.14
C ASN A 53 5.18 1.11 5.07
N SER A 54 4.23 0.90 4.14
CA SER A 54 3.59 -0.41 3.95
C SER A 54 4.53 -1.54 3.48
N ASP A 55 5.74 -1.23 3.02
CA ASP A 55 6.72 -2.22 2.56
C ASP A 55 7.81 -2.53 3.58
N ILE A 56 7.84 -1.81 4.69
CA ILE A 56 8.86 -1.94 5.73
C ILE A 56 8.80 -3.33 6.36
N GLN A 57 9.97 -3.91 6.62
CA GLN A 57 10.12 -5.24 7.24
C GLN A 57 10.74 -5.15 8.64
N ASN A 58 10.97 -3.94 9.14
CA ASN A 58 11.56 -3.67 10.44
C ASN A 58 10.64 -2.71 11.20
N PHE A 59 10.12 -3.14 12.35
CA PHE A 59 9.19 -2.35 13.14
C PHE A 59 9.81 -1.07 13.71
N ASP A 60 11.11 -1.08 14.03
CA ASP A 60 11.80 0.11 14.56
C ASP A 60 11.80 1.23 13.50
N ILE A 61 12.12 0.88 12.24
CA ILE A 61 12.09 1.83 11.11
C ILE A 61 10.65 2.28 10.81
N LEU A 62 9.67 1.39 10.96
CA LEU A 62 8.27 1.75 10.77
C LEU A 62 7.81 2.79 11.80
N GLU A 63 8.20 2.62 13.06
CA GLU A 63 7.89 3.56 14.14
C GLU A 63 8.54 4.93 13.89
N GLU A 64 9.82 4.95 13.53
CA GLU A 64 10.54 6.18 13.18
C GLU A 64 9.87 6.93 12.02
N ASN A 65 9.52 6.23 10.94
CA ASN A 65 8.87 6.85 9.80
C ASN A 65 7.44 7.30 10.09
N PHE A 66 6.71 6.58 10.94
CA PHE A 66 5.37 6.97 11.35
C PHE A 66 5.42 8.28 12.14
N LEU A 67 6.34 8.39 13.10
CA LEU A 67 6.57 9.62 13.85
C LEU A 67 6.95 10.77 12.90
N ALA A 68 7.92 10.55 12.01
CA ALA A 68 8.36 11.56 11.06
C ALA A 68 7.24 12.04 10.13
N ALA A 69 6.38 11.14 9.65
CA ALA A 69 5.23 11.51 8.82
C ALA A 69 4.19 12.32 9.62
N ALA A 70 3.90 11.91 10.86
CA ALA A 70 2.89 12.54 11.71
C ALA A 70 3.29 13.93 12.22
N THR A 71 4.59 14.20 12.39
CA THR A 71 5.09 15.50 12.89
C THR A 71 5.77 16.34 11.81
N SER A 72 5.64 15.96 10.53
CA SER A 72 6.38 16.61 9.44
C SER A 72 6.02 18.09 9.27
N ASP A 73 4.81 18.48 9.65
CA ASP A 73 4.31 19.85 9.66
C ASP A 73 5.04 20.75 10.67
N GLU A 74 5.66 20.18 11.70
CA GLU A 74 6.48 20.93 12.65
C GLU A 74 7.84 21.36 12.06
N TYR A 75 8.25 20.77 10.94
CA TYR A 75 9.56 20.98 10.31
C TYR A 75 9.50 21.69 8.94
N ILE A 76 8.30 21.94 8.41
CA ILE A 76 8.10 22.64 7.13
C ILE A 76 7.56 24.04 7.41
N GLU A 77 8.36 25.08 7.11
CA GLU A 77 7.93 26.49 7.09
C GLU A 77 7.11 26.85 5.84
#